data_AF-A0A8H5H7Q8-F1
#
_entry.id   AF-A0A8H5H7Q8-F1
#
_cell.length_a   1.000
_cell.length_b   1.000
_cell.length_c   1.000
_cell.angle_alpha   90.00
_cell.angle_beta   90.00
_cell.angle_gamma   90.00
#
_symmetry.space_group_name_H-M   'P 1'
#
loop_
_entity.id
_entity.type
_entity.pdbx_description
1 polymer ?
#
loop_
_entity_poly.entity_id
_entity_poly.type
_entity_poly.pdbx_seq_one_letter_code
_entity_poly.pdbx_strand_id
1 'polypeptide(L)'
;MKAHATPSHRPSTPSFQEQLLALQKKYDGRFEELESANVDLRNANVRLETTVQLVQEQARELSVTVKKVDTQTFRLNALFRRIVLDEARTKILQTCSAGSDVKSNKQLLEEVRKKGVSLDGEEILESLSLEMVFFEEGNDTAQSKAEMSGISAAVMGTELSDRERRCFEDIYRYVYGTDPSLT
;
A
#
# COMPACT_ATOMS: atom_id res chain seq x y z
N MET A 1 -96.80 -31.44 19.24
CA MET A 1 -95.47 -30.90 18.87
C MET A 1 -94.44 -31.98 19.13
N LYS A 2 -93.87 -32.64 18.10
CA LYS A 2 -92.80 -33.62 18.25
C LYS A 2 -91.48 -32.93 17.91
N ALA A 3 -90.59 -32.81 18.89
CA ALA A 3 -89.24 -32.30 18.67
C ALA A 3 -88.41 -33.39 18.00
N HIS A 4 -87.91 -33.13 16.79
CA HIS A 4 -86.89 -33.95 16.14
C HIS A 4 -85.53 -33.62 16.76
N ALA A 5 -84.94 -34.59 17.47
CA ALA A 5 -83.55 -34.53 17.89
C ALA A 5 -82.65 -34.77 16.67
N THR A 6 -81.82 -33.78 16.34
CA THR A 6 -80.77 -33.89 15.33
C THR A 6 -79.69 -34.88 15.80
N PRO A 7 -79.16 -35.76 14.94
CA PRO A 7 -78.11 -36.68 15.33
C PRO A 7 -76.81 -35.91 15.58
N SER A 8 -76.29 -36.00 16.80
CA SER A 8 -74.95 -35.55 17.15
C SER A 8 -73.92 -36.46 16.48
N HIS A 9 -73.37 -36.06 15.33
CA HIS A 9 -72.20 -36.70 14.75
C HIS A 9 -70.99 -36.48 15.67
N ARG A 10 -70.63 -37.49 16.46
CA ARG A 10 -69.28 -37.57 17.03
C ARG A 10 -68.31 -37.91 15.90
N PRO A 11 -67.19 -37.18 15.73
CA PRO A 11 -66.16 -37.57 14.79
C PRO A 11 -65.61 -38.94 15.22
N SER A 12 -65.60 -39.89 14.29
CA SER A 12 -64.97 -41.20 14.47
C SER A 12 -63.47 -41.01 14.60
N THR A 13 -62.89 -41.50 15.70
CA THR A 13 -61.42 -41.56 15.86
C THR A 13 -60.85 -42.44 14.76
N PRO A 14 -59.87 -41.95 13.97
CA PRO A 14 -59.27 -42.71 12.89
C PRO A 14 -58.65 -43.99 13.45
N SER A 15 -58.78 -45.08 12.69
CA SER A 15 -58.18 -46.36 13.04
C SER A 15 -56.66 -46.23 13.17
N PHE A 16 -56.04 -47.10 13.96
CA PHE A 16 -54.58 -47.12 14.12
C PHE A 16 -53.84 -47.19 12.78
N GLN A 17 -54.41 -47.91 11.80
CA GLN A 17 -53.85 -48.03 10.46
C GLN A 17 -53.91 -46.72 9.65
N GLU A 18 -54.99 -45.95 9.77
CA GLU A 18 -55.10 -44.61 9.16
C GLU A 18 -54.13 -43.61 9.79
N GLN A 19 -53.95 -43.68 11.12
CA GLN A 19 -52.96 -42.86 11.82
C GLN A 19 -51.53 -43.20 11.38
N LEU A 20 -51.21 -44.49 11.21
CA LEU A 20 -49.89 -44.94 10.76
C LEU A 20 -49.59 -44.46 9.33
N LEU A 21 -50.58 -44.57 8.42
CA LEU A 21 -50.45 -44.12 7.03
C LEU A 21 -50.29 -42.60 6.94
N ALA A 22 -51.02 -41.84 7.77
CA ALA A 22 -50.87 -40.39 7.85
C ALA A 22 -49.48 -39.99 8.38
N LEU A 23 -48.97 -40.74 9.36
CA LEU A 23 -47.62 -40.53 9.89
C LEU A 23 -46.57 -40.79 8.80
N GLN A 24 -46.69 -41.90 8.06
CA GLN A 24 -45.79 -42.26 6.99
C GLN A 24 -45.75 -41.19 5.89
N LYS A 25 -46.90 -40.75 5.38
CA LYS A 25 -46.97 -39.66 4.38
C LYS A 25 -46.32 -38.36 4.88
N LYS A 26 -46.46 -38.05 6.17
CA LYS A 26 -45.83 -36.87 6.77
C LYS A 26 -44.31 -37.01 6.84
N TYR A 27 -43.81 -38.21 7.13
CA TYR A 27 -42.37 -38.49 7.12
C TYR A 27 -41.80 -38.48 5.71
N ASP A 28 -42.49 -39.07 4.75
CA ASP A 28 -42.07 -39.08 3.34
C ASP A 28 -41.97 -37.66 2.78
N GLY A 29 -42.99 -36.82 3.00
CA GLY A 29 -42.94 -35.41 2.58
C GLY A 29 -41.82 -34.61 3.25
N ARG A 30 -41.58 -34.82 4.56
CA ARG A 30 -40.47 -34.16 5.26
C ARG A 30 -39.10 -34.66 4.78
N PHE A 31 -39.02 -35.92 4.36
CA PHE A 31 -37.81 -36.50 3.79
C PHE A 31 -37.50 -35.88 2.42
N GLU A 32 -38.50 -35.74 1.55
CA GLU A 32 -38.37 -35.05 0.26
C GLU A 32 -37.94 -33.58 0.42
N GLU A 33 -38.53 -32.86 1.38
CA GLU A 33 -38.12 -31.48 1.71
C GLU A 33 -36.65 -31.40 2.17
N LEU A 34 -36.21 -32.35 3.01
CA LEU A 34 -34.83 -32.42 3.47
C LEU A 34 -33.87 -32.78 2.34
N GLU A 35 -34.25 -33.68 1.43
CA GLU A 35 -33.44 -34.00 0.26
C GLU A 35 -33.28 -32.78 -0.66
N SER A 36 -34.36 -32.05 -0.93
CA SER A 36 -34.31 -30.81 -1.71
C SER A 36 -33.39 -29.78 -1.05
N ALA A 37 -33.55 -29.56 0.26
CA ALA A 37 -32.69 -28.63 1.00
C ALA A 37 -31.22 -29.07 0.99
N ASN A 38 -30.94 -30.37 1.04
CA ASN A 38 -29.57 -30.90 0.96
C ASN A 38 -28.94 -30.63 -0.41
N VAL A 39 -29.70 -30.80 -1.49
CA VAL A 39 -29.26 -30.48 -2.85
C VAL A 39 -28.96 -28.98 -2.97
N ASP A 40 -29.83 -28.12 -2.48
CA ASP A 40 -29.62 -26.67 -2.49
C ASP A 40 -28.38 -26.25 -1.69
N LEU A 41 -28.17 -26.85 -0.51
CA LEU A 41 -26.99 -26.61 0.31
C LEU A 41 -25.70 -27.07 -0.39
N ARG A 42 -25.72 -28.24 -1.05
CA ARG A 42 -24.55 -28.71 -1.83
C ARG A 42 -24.24 -27.74 -2.97
N ASN A 43 -25.25 -27.29 -3.71
CA ASN A 43 -25.08 -26.34 -4.80
C ASN A 43 -24.56 -24.99 -4.29
N ALA A 44 -25.08 -24.50 -3.16
CA ALA A 44 -24.59 -23.28 -2.51
C ALA A 44 -23.13 -23.44 -2.06
N ASN A 45 -22.77 -24.60 -1.49
CA ASN A 45 -21.40 -24.87 -1.05
C ASN A 45 -20.41 -24.87 -2.22
N VAL A 46 -20.76 -25.51 -3.34
CA VAL A 46 -19.92 -25.49 -4.56
C VAL A 46 -19.70 -24.06 -5.08
N ARG A 47 -20.76 -23.23 -5.07
CA ARG A 47 -20.64 -21.81 -5.47
C ARG A 47 -19.76 -21.02 -4.51
N LEU A 48 -19.88 -21.27 -3.21
CA LEU A 48 -19.03 -20.65 -2.19
C LEU A 48 -17.56 -21.04 -2.37
N GLU A 49 -17.27 -22.33 -2.56
CA GLU A 49 -15.91 -22.82 -2.79
C GLU A 49 -15.28 -22.17 -4.03
N THR A 50 -16.04 -22.05 -5.12
CA THR A 50 -15.56 -21.37 -6.34
C THR A 50 -15.30 -19.88 -6.09
N THR A 51 -16.18 -19.21 -5.35
CA THR A 51 -16.02 -17.79 -5.01
C THR A 51 -14.80 -17.59 -4.11
N VAL A 52 -14.57 -18.47 -3.14
CA VAL A 52 -13.39 -18.43 -2.26
C VAL A 52 -12.12 -18.59 -3.08
N GLN A 53 -12.06 -19.53 -4.01
CA GLN A 53 -10.90 -19.70 -4.90
C GLN A 53 -10.64 -18.44 -5.74
N LEU A 54 -11.69 -17.84 -6.30
CA LEU A 54 -11.57 -16.61 -7.08
C LEU A 54 -11.02 -15.45 -6.22
N VAL A 55 -11.56 -15.25 -5.01
CA VAL A 55 -11.10 -14.20 -4.09
C VAL A 55 -9.67 -14.43 -3.63
N GLN A 56 -9.28 -15.68 -3.38
CA GLN A 56 -7.90 -16.03 -3.04
C GLN A 56 -6.94 -15.71 -4.16
N GLU A 57 -7.31 -15.99 -5.41
CA GLU A 57 -6.48 -15.67 -6.57
C GLU A 57 -6.37 -14.16 -6.78
N GLN A 58 -7.47 -13.41 -6.67
CA GLN A 58 -7.46 -11.95 -6.72
C GLN A 58 -6.59 -11.33 -5.62
N ALA A 59 -6.66 -11.88 -4.40
CA ALA A 59 -5.80 -11.44 -3.29
C ALA A 59 -4.32 -11.70 -3.58
N ARG A 60 -4.00 -12.83 -4.21
CA ARG A 60 -2.63 -13.17 -4.64
C ARG A 60 -2.11 -12.21 -5.70
N GLU A 61 -2.90 -11.94 -6.74
CA GLU A 61 -2.56 -10.99 -7.80
C GLU A 61 -2.36 -9.57 -7.26
N LEU A 62 -3.24 -9.14 -6.35
CA LEU A 62 -3.13 -7.85 -5.69
C LEU A 62 -1.84 -7.78 -4.85
N SER A 63 -1.49 -8.83 -4.10
CA SER A 63 -0.24 -8.87 -3.34
C SER A 63 1.00 -8.74 -4.23
N VAL A 64 1.02 -9.38 -5.40
CA VAL A 64 2.12 -9.24 -6.37
C VAL A 64 2.19 -7.81 -6.91
N THR A 65 1.03 -7.21 -7.20
CA THR A 65 0.95 -5.84 -7.72
C THR A 65 1.45 -4.83 -6.69
N VAL A 66 1.04 -4.96 -5.42
CA VAL A 66 1.50 -4.13 -4.31
C VAL A 66 3.03 -4.20 -4.19
N LYS A 67 3.62 -5.40 -4.18
CA LYS A 67 5.08 -5.56 -4.12
C LYS A 67 5.81 -4.89 -5.29
N LYS A 68 5.23 -4.95 -6.50
CA LYS A 68 5.77 -4.28 -7.68
C LYS A 68 5.73 -2.77 -7.53
N VAL A 69 4.61 -2.23 -7.06
CA VAL A 69 4.45 -0.80 -6.78
C VAL A 69 5.44 -0.35 -5.71
N ASP A 70 5.58 -1.08 -4.60
CA ASP A 70 6.56 -0.75 -3.54
C ASP A 70 7.99 -0.69 -4.09
N THR A 71 8.35 -1.66 -4.93
CA THR A 71 9.67 -1.69 -5.58
C THR A 71 9.88 -0.49 -6.51
N GLN A 72 8.84 -0.09 -7.26
CA GLN A 72 8.89 1.07 -8.15
C GLN A 72 8.98 2.38 -7.36
N THR A 73 8.21 2.52 -6.28
CA THR A 73 8.24 3.66 -5.37
C THR A 73 9.62 3.81 -4.74
N PHE A 74 10.23 2.72 -4.25
CA PHE A 74 11.59 2.75 -3.70
C PHE A 74 12.61 3.28 -4.71
N ARG A 75 12.56 2.79 -5.96
CA ARG A 75 13.45 3.25 -7.04
C ARG A 75 13.20 4.71 -7.40
N LEU A 76 11.94 5.13 -7.45
CA LEU A 76 11.58 6.52 -7.75
C LEU A 76 12.07 7.47 -6.65
N ASN A 77 11.88 7.11 -5.37
CA ASN A 77 12.39 7.89 -4.25
C ASN A 77 13.92 8.00 -4.27
N ALA A 78 14.63 6.93 -4.67
CA ALA A 78 16.08 6.98 -4.85
C ALA A 78 16.48 8.01 -5.93
N LEU A 79 15.76 8.04 -7.06
CA LEU A 79 16.00 9.02 -8.13
C LEU A 79 15.68 10.46 -7.69
N PHE A 80 14.57 10.68 -6.98
CA PHE A 80 14.22 12.00 -6.46
C PHE A 80 15.24 12.51 -5.46
N ARG A 81 15.71 11.66 -4.54
CA ARG A 81 16.81 12.01 -3.63
C ARG A 81 18.08 12.37 -4.40
N ARG A 82 18.37 11.66 -5.50
CA ARG A 82 19.53 12.00 -6.34
C ARG A 82 19.42 13.39 -6.97
N ILE A 83 18.23 13.77 -7.44
CA ILE A 83 17.99 15.13 -7.98
C ILE A 83 18.35 16.20 -6.94
N VAL A 84 17.91 16.02 -5.68
CA VAL A 84 18.24 16.95 -4.58
C VAL A 84 19.75 17.06 -4.36
N LEU A 85 20.47 15.92 -4.38
CA LEU A 85 21.93 15.90 -4.22
C LEU A 85 22.64 16.62 -5.38
N ASP A 86 22.20 16.41 -6.61
CA ASP A 86 22.81 17.03 -7.80
C ASP A 86 22.53 18.54 -7.85
N GLU A 87 21.34 18.98 -7.44
CA GLU A 87 21.00 20.41 -7.30
C GLU A 87 21.84 21.07 -6.20
N ALA A 88 21.97 20.42 -5.03
CA ALA A 88 22.83 20.90 -3.95
C ALA A 88 24.28 21.03 -4.42
N ARG A 89 24.81 20.01 -5.11
CA ARG A 89 26.16 20.01 -5.66
C ARG A 89 26.37 21.17 -6.63
N THR A 90 25.41 21.42 -7.51
CA THR A 90 25.47 22.53 -8.48
C THR A 90 25.49 23.87 -7.76
N LYS A 91 24.62 24.08 -6.75
CA LYS A 91 24.57 25.31 -5.96
C LYS A 91 25.86 25.56 -5.18
N ILE A 92 26.45 24.51 -4.58
CA ILE A 92 27.75 24.61 -3.89
C ILE A 92 28.87 24.95 -4.87
N LEU A 93 28.93 24.29 -6.03
CA LEU A 93 29.93 24.54 -7.07
C LEU A 93 29.91 26.00 -7.55
N GLN A 94 28.72 26.53 -7.80
CA GLN A 94 28.51 27.93 -8.16
C GLN A 94 29.00 28.87 -7.05
N THR A 95 28.62 28.60 -5.80
CA THR A 95 29.01 29.40 -4.64
C THR A 95 30.53 29.43 -4.43
N CYS A 96 31.19 28.29 -4.61
CA CYS A 96 32.63 28.16 -4.40
C CYS A 96 33.48 28.76 -5.54
N SER A 97 32.85 29.25 -6.63
CA SER A 97 33.53 29.67 -7.86
C SER A 97 34.59 28.64 -8.29
N ALA A 98 34.29 27.35 -8.08
CA ALA A 98 35.22 26.27 -8.37
C ALA A 98 35.15 26.02 -9.89
N GLY A 99 36.15 26.53 -10.61
CA GLY A 99 36.28 26.34 -12.05
C GLY A 99 36.57 24.88 -12.44
N SER A 100 36.60 24.64 -13.75
CA SER A 100 36.70 23.34 -14.46
C SER A 100 37.87 22.42 -14.10
N ASP A 101 38.70 22.76 -13.11
CA ASP A 101 39.90 22.02 -12.71
C ASP A 101 39.64 20.94 -11.64
N VAL A 102 38.42 20.90 -11.09
CA VAL A 102 38.02 19.87 -10.12
C VAL A 102 37.67 18.56 -10.85
N LYS A 103 38.46 17.50 -10.63
CA LYS A 103 38.36 16.23 -11.36
C LYS A 103 37.63 15.12 -10.58
N SER A 104 37.37 15.32 -9.30
CA SER A 104 36.63 14.37 -8.47
C SER A 104 35.86 15.05 -7.34
N ASN A 105 34.86 14.36 -6.81
CA ASN A 105 34.06 14.87 -5.70
C ASN A 105 34.85 15.03 -4.40
N LYS A 106 35.86 14.18 -4.17
CA LYS A 106 36.74 14.30 -3.01
C LYS A 106 37.58 15.57 -3.07
N GLN A 107 38.15 15.88 -4.24
CA GLN A 107 38.89 17.13 -4.45
C GLN A 107 37.98 18.34 -4.27
N LEU A 108 36.74 18.25 -4.75
CA LEU A 108 35.75 19.30 -4.58
C LEU A 108 35.46 19.56 -3.10
N LEU A 109 35.16 18.51 -2.34
CA LEU A 109 34.88 18.59 -0.90
C LEU A 109 36.06 19.19 -0.12
N GLU A 110 37.29 18.82 -0.46
CA GLU A 110 38.49 19.43 0.12
C GLU A 110 38.60 20.92 -0.23
N GLU A 111 38.33 21.32 -1.47
CA GLU A 111 38.35 22.72 -1.87
C GLU A 111 37.26 23.55 -1.16
N VAL A 112 36.05 23.00 -0.98
CA VAL A 112 35.00 23.64 -0.18
C VAL A 112 35.47 23.83 1.27
N ARG A 113 36.06 22.78 1.88
CA ARG A 113 36.60 22.84 3.25
C ARG A 113 37.76 23.84 3.38
N LYS A 114 38.69 23.88 2.41
CA LYS A 114 39.87 24.76 2.40
C LYS A 114 39.52 26.23 2.21
N LYS A 115 38.60 26.53 1.30
CA LYS A 115 38.16 27.90 1.05
C LYS A 115 37.42 28.49 2.23
N GLY A 116 37.11 27.69 3.25
CA GLY A 116 36.37 28.13 4.42
C GLY A 116 35.11 28.84 3.98
N VAL A 117 34.43 28.28 2.96
CA VAL A 117 33.14 28.80 2.52
C VAL A 117 32.21 28.65 3.72
N SER A 118 32.17 29.71 4.52
CA SER A 118 31.06 29.94 5.42
C SER A 118 29.90 30.10 4.47
N LEU A 119 29.01 29.10 4.46
CA LEU A 119 27.71 29.20 3.82
C LEU A 119 26.84 30.15 4.67
N ASP A 120 27.40 31.34 4.98
CA ASP A 120 26.83 32.37 5.83
C ASP A 120 25.72 33.05 5.05
N GLY A 121 24.54 32.50 5.28
CA GLY A 121 23.29 32.87 4.66
C GLY A 121 22.27 31.78 4.95
N GLU A 122 22.12 31.48 6.25
CA GLU A 122 21.07 30.69 6.90
C GLU A 122 21.19 29.15 6.95
N GLU A 123 21.88 28.43 6.05
CA GLU A 123 21.89 26.95 6.12
C GLU A 123 23.23 26.31 5.75
N ILE A 124 24.02 25.96 6.77
CA ILE A 124 25.25 25.18 6.62
C ILE A 124 24.87 23.70 6.58
N LEU A 125 25.24 23.00 5.51
CA LEU A 125 25.22 21.54 5.49
C LEU A 125 26.24 20.99 6.50
N GLU A 126 25.79 20.11 7.38
CA GLU A 126 26.69 19.36 8.26
C GLU A 126 27.69 18.52 7.44
N SER A 127 28.82 18.12 8.04
CA SER A 127 29.85 17.32 7.34
C SER A 127 29.29 16.06 6.70
N LEU A 128 28.31 15.42 7.33
CA LEU A 128 27.67 14.21 6.81
C LEU A 128 26.76 14.50 5.61
N SER A 129 25.99 15.59 5.66
CA SER A 129 25.17 16.07 4.55
C SER A 129 26.05 16.45 3.35
N LEU A 130 27.19 17.10 3.58
CA LEU A 130 28.20 17.37 2.56
C LEU A 130 28.76 16.08 1.96
N GLU A 131 29.09 15.09 2.77
CA GLU A 131 29.58 13.79 2.30
C GLU A 131 28.57 13.09 1.38
N MET A 132 27.27 13.21 1.65
CA MET A 132 26.21 12.67 0.79
C MET A 132 26.11 13.38 -0.56
N VAL A 133 26.19 14.72 -0.57
CA VAL A 133 26.15 15.52 -1.81
C VAL A 133 27.30 15.18 -2.76
N PHE A 134 28.47 14.89 -2.20
CA PHE A 134 29.68 14.57 -2.95
C PHE A 134 29.93 13.06 -3.10
N PHE A 135 28.98 12.20 -2.76
CA PHE A 135 29.17 10.76 -2.94
C PHE A 135 29.21 10.37 -4.43
N GLU A 136 30.25 9.62 -4.84
CA GLU A 136 30.45 9.15 -6.21
C GLU A 136 29.59 7.90 -6.51
N GLU A 137 28.30 8.11 -6.76
CA GLU A 137 27.51 7.10 -7.48
C GLU A 137 26.85 7.74 -8.70
N GLY A 138 27.13 7.15 -9.86
CA GLY A 138 26.37 7.32 -11.10
C GLY A 138 26.64 8.60 -11.89
N ASN A 139 27.30 8.44 -13.04
CA ASN A 139 27.03 9.29 -14.20
C ASN A 139 25.56 9.08 -14.57
N ASP A 140 24.71 10.03 -14.25
CA ASP A 140 23.56 10.42 -15.06
C ASP A 140 22.98 11.68 -14.43
N THR A 141 23.11 12.81 -15.12
CA THR A 141 22.40 14.04 -14.82
C THR A 141 20.91 13.77 -15.00
N ALA A 142 20.20 13.49 -13.91
CA ALA A 142 18.75 13.44 -13.92
C ALA A 142 18.24 14.82 -14.35
N GLN A 143 17.69 14.91 -15.57
CA GLN A 143 17.14 16.18 -16.07
C GLN A 143 15.92 16.57 -15.24
N SER A 144 16.01 17.75 -14.63
CA SER A 144 15.04 18.39 -13.73
C SER A 144 13.63 18.53 -14.34
N LYS A 145 12.79 17.51 -14.17
CA LYS A 145 11.32 17.56 -14.34
C LYS A 145 10.57 16.78 -13.25
N ALA A 146 11.12 16.71 -12.04
CA ALA A 146 10.43 16.11 -10.91
C ALA A 146 9.53 17.15 -10.23
N GLU A 147 8.33 16.74 -9.80
CA GLU A 147 7.44 17.60 -9.02
C GLU A 147 7.98 17.74 -7.59
N MET A 148 7.91 18.95 -7.03
CA MET A 148 8.42 19.25 -5.68
C MET A 148 7.78 18.39 -4.58
N SER A 149 6.50 18.02 -4.74
CA SER A 149 5.79 17.11 -3.85
C SER A 149 6.43 15.72 -3.81
N GLY A 150 6.82 15.18 -4.97
CA GLY A 150 7.50 13.89 -5.08
C GLY A 150 8.91 13.92 -4.48
N ILE A 151 9.63 15.02 -4.68
CA ILE A 151 10.95 15.23 -4.08
C ILE A 151 10.84 15.31 -2.55
N SER A 152 9.89 16.10 -2.05
CA SER A 152 9.63 16.24 -0.63
C SER A 152 9.25 14.91 0.04
N ALA A 153 8.35 14.15 -0.58
CA ALA A 153 7.95 12.83 -0.08
C ALA A 153 9.12 11.83 -0.02
N ALA A 154 10.03 11.87 -1.01
CA ALA A 154 11.20 11.01 -1.03
C ALA A 154 12.22 11.35 0.06
N VAL A 155 12.33 12.63 0.44
CA VAL A 155 13.16 13.08 1.57
C VAL A 155 12.56 12.61 2.89
N MET A 156 11.23 12.65 3.03
CA MET A 156 10.51 12.20 4.21
C MET A 156 10.23 10.68 4.23
N GLY A 157 10.85 9.94 3.32
CA GLY A 157 10.65 8.51 3.15
C GLY A 157 10.85 7.69 4.43
N THR A 158 10.02 6.68 4.61
CA THR A 158 10.13 5.74 5.75
C THR A 158 11.25 4.72 5.55
N GLU A 159 11.74 4.58 4.32
CA GLU A 159 12.87 3.72 3.97
C GLU A 159 14.23 4.26 4.44
N LEU A 160 14.28 5.52 4.88
CA LEU A 160 15.49 6.16 5.40
C LEU A 160 15.63 5.92 6.89
N SER A 161 16.86 5.71 7.36
CA SER A 161 17.17 5.86 8.77
C SER A 161 16.96 7.32 9.20
N ASP A 162 16.70 7.56 10.48
CA ASP A 162 16.50 8.93 11.02
C ASP A 162 17.73 9.84 10.81
N ARG A 163 18.91 9.24 10.63
CA ARG A 163 20.14 9.96 10.34
C ARG A 163 20.18 10.41 8.88
N GLU A 164 19.90 9.49 7.94
CA GLU A 164 19.86 9.83 6.52
C GLU A 164 18.73 10.80 6.21
N ARG A 165 17.56 10.63 6.84
CA ARG A 165 16.42 11.54 6.69
C ARG A 165 16.82 12.97 7.05
N ARG A 166 17.42 13.18 8.22
CA ARG A 166 17.92 14.50 8.64
C ARG A 166 18.92 15.09 7.67
N CYS A 167 19.87 14.28 7.17
CA CYS A 167 20.82 14.76 6.17
C CYS A 167 20.11 15.20 4.89
N PHE A 168 19.14 14.43 4.40
CA PHE A 168 18.34 14.82 3.23
C PHE A 168 17.45 16.04 3.48
N GLU A 169 16.88 16.19 4.68
CA GLU A 169 16.11 17.38 5.07
C GLU A 169 16.99 18.63 5.02
N ASP A 170 18.20 18.58 5.59
CA ASP A 170 19.14 19.71 5.55
C ASP A 170 19.59 20.04 4.12
N ILE A 171 19.82 19.02 3.29
CA ILE A 171 20.16 19.22 1.87
C ILE A 171 18.97 19.81 1.10
N TYR A 172 17.75 19.31 1.35
CA TYR A 172 16.53 19.83 0.74
C TYR A 172 16.32 21.30 1.11
N ARG A 173 16.45 21.62 2.41
CA ARG A 173 16.36 23.00 2.90
C ARG A 173 17.40 23.87 2.22
N TYR A 174 18.65 23.41 2.16
CA TYR A 174 19.72 24.16 1.52
C TYR A 174 19.44 24.43 0.04
N VAL A 175 18.84 23.48 -0.68
CA VAL A 175 18.51 23.64 -2.10
C VAL A 175 17.33 24.60 -2.28
N TYR A 176 16.21 24.35 -1.59
CA TYR A 176 14.91 24.98 -1.85
C TYR A 176 14.51 26.09 -0.88
N GLY A 177 15.27 26.31 0.19
CA GLY A 177 15.04 27.31 1.23
C GLY A 177 13.80 27.04 2.11
N THR A 178 13.31 25.80 2.14
CA THR A 178 12.10 25.42 2.89
C THR A 178 12.21 23.99 3.41
N ASP A 179 11.48 23.67 4.48
CA ASP A 179 11.39 22.29 4.96
C ASP A 179 10.56 21.41 4.02
N PRO A 180 10.97 20.14 3.82
CA PRO A 180 10.15 19.19 3.07
C PRO A 180 8.83 18.95 3.81
N SER A 181 7.72 19.08 3.09
CA SER A 181 6.37 18.81 3.59
C SER A 181 5.65 17.72 2.79
N LEU A 182 4.92 16.86 3.50
CA LEU A 182 3.98 15.90 2.92
C LEU A 182 2.65 16.64 2.69
N THR A 183 2.56 17.44 1.63
CA THR A 183 1.28 18.01 1.17
C THR A 183 0.46 16.96 0.43
#